data_AF-A0A923UGP1-F1
#
_entry.id   AF-A0A923UGP1-F1
#
_cell.length_a   1.000
_cell.length_b   1.000
_cell.length_c   1.000
_cell.angle_alpha   90.00
_cell.angle_beta   90.00
_cell.angle_gamma   90.00
#
_symmetry.space_group_name_H-M   'P 1'
#
loop_
_entity.id
_entity.type
_entity.pdbx_description
1 polymer ?
#
loop_
_entity_poly.entity_id
_entity_poly.type
_entity_poly.pdbx_seq_one_letter_code
_entity_poly.pdbx_strand_id
1 'polypeptide(L)'
;MTTTIYGIPNCQTVQKALKWLDNNNIAYTFWDYKKLGIDKSHLEKWCNMHTWQKVLNQSGMMWRKASPEAKEKVIDQASAIEYMITTPTSIKRPIIESDSKIVIGFNPESYATIFG
;
A
#
# COMPACT_ATOMS: atom_id res chain seq x y z
N MET A 1 5.71 -6.07 -18.64
CA MET A 1 5.82 -5.20 -17.44
C MET A 1 4.42 -4.90 -16.98
N THR A 2 3.99 -5.54 -15.89
CA THR A 2 2.66 -5.31 -15.30
C THR A 2 2.83 -4.46 -14.06
N THR A 3 2.48 -3.18 -14.16
CA THR A 3 2.46 -2.27 -13.02
C THR A 3 1.08 -2.34 -12.36
N THR A 4 1.03 -2.65 -11.08
CA THR A 4 -0.22 -2.62 -10.31
C THR A 4 -0.09 -1.60 -9.19
N ILE A 5 -1.03 -0.68 -9.14
CA ILE A 5 -1.12 0.35 -8.10
C ILE A 5 -2.31 0.06 -7.21
N TYR A 6 -2.03 -0.15 -5.94
CA TYR A 6 -2.97 -0.52 -4.91
C TYR A 6 -3.33 0.68 -4.05
N GLY A 7 -4.62 0.88 -3.80
CA GLY A 7 -5.08 2.01 -3.01
C GLY A 7 -6.59 2.12 -2.91
N ILE A 8 -7.05 3.36 -2.69
CA ILE A 8 -8.46 3.74 -2.75
C ILE A 8 -8.60 4.97 -3.64
N PRO A 9 -9.68 5.08 -4.44
CA PRO A 9 -9.81 6.14 -5.45
C PRO A 9 -9.88 7.55 -4.84
N ASN A 10 -10.46 7.68 -3.63
CA ASN A 10 -10.64 8.95 -2.94
C ASN A 10 -9.45 9.36 -2.08
N CYS A 11 -8.22 9.02 -2.47
CA CYS A 11 -6.99 9.42 -1.78
C CYS A 11 -6.13 10.32 -2.67
N GLN A 12 -5.85 11.54 -2.21
CA GLN A 12 -5.05 12.52 -2.95
C GLN A 12 -3.67 11.98 -3.35
N THR A 13 -3.00 11.23 -2.47
CA THR A 13 -1.68 10.63 -2.77
C THR A 13 -1.77 9.58 -3.88
N VAL A 14 -2.83 8.78 -3.92
CA VAL A 14 -3.08 7.81 -4.99
C VAL A 14 -3.32 8.54 -6.30
N GLN A 15 -4.16 9.59 -6.29
CA GLN A 15 -4.41 10.41 -7.48
C GLN A 15 -3.13 11.06 -8.03
N LYS A 16 -2.22 11.52 -7.15
CA LYS A 16 -0.91 12.06 -7.57
C LYS A 16 -0.05 10.99 -8.25
N ALA A 17 -0.03 9.77 -7.70
CA ALA A 17 0.71 8.66 -8.30
C ALA A 17 0.14 8.23 -9.66
N LEU A 18 -1.19 8.09 -9.77
CA LEU A 18 -1.86 7.78 -11.04
C LEU A 18 -1.52 8.83 -12.11
N LYS A 19 -1.68 10.12 -11.79
CA LYS A 19 -1.32 11.21 -12.70
C LYS A 19 0.14 11.18 -13.13
N TRP A 20 1.05 10.82 -12.22
CA TRP A 20 2.46 10.70 -12.58
C TRP A 20 2.69 9.56 -13.57
N LEU A 21 2.06 8.40 -13.36
CA LEU A 21 2.15 7.27 -14.28
C LEU A 21 1.54 7.61 -15.66
N ASP A 22 0.36 8.25 -15.68
CA ASP A 22 -0.29 8.74 -16.89
C ASP A 22 0.61 9.71 -17.66
N ASN A 23 1.19 10.69 -16.97
CA ASN A 23 2.08 11.69 -17.59
C ASN A 23 3.35 11.07 -18.19
N ASN A 24 3.80 9.93 -17.66
CA ASN A 24 4.97 9.20 -18.16
C ASN A 24 4.58 8.06 -19.12
N ASN A 25 3.30 7.96 -19.53
CA ASN A 25 2.78 6.90 -20.41
C ASN A 25 3.05 5.48 -19.90
N ILE A 26 3.02 5.28 -18.58
CA ILE A 26 3.23 3.97 -17.96
C ILE A 26 1.89 3.29 -17.79
N ALA A 27 1.69 2.15 -18.46
CA ALA A 27 0.49 1.34 -18.27
C ALA A 27 0.43 0.76 -16.86
N TYR A 28 -0.73 0.87 -16.20
CA TYR A 28 -0.95 0.34 -14.87
C TYR A 28 -2.36 -0.23 -14.68
N THR A 29 -2.49 -1.14 -13.71
CA THR A 29 -3.77 -1.64 -13.20
C THR A 29 -4.04 -1.04 -11.82
N PHE A 30 -5.20 -0.45 -11.62
CA PHE A 30 -5.60 0.07 -10.31
C PHE A 30 -6.36 -0.97 -9.49
N TRP A 31 -5.82 -1.33 -8.33
CA TRP A 31 -6.43 -2.26 -7.38
C TRP A 31 -7.07 -1.49 -6.22
N ASP A 32 -8.40 -1.52 -6.15
CA ASP A 32 -9.17 -0.85 -5.10
C ASP A 32 -9.35 -1.77 -3.88
N TYR A 33 -8.67 -1.45 -2.78
CA TYR A 33 -8.79 -2.18 -1.51
C TYR A 33 -10.23 -2.29 -0.99
N LYS A 34 -11.10 -1.30 -1.28
CA LYS A 34 -12.48 -1.34 -0.81
C LYS A 34 -13.35 -2.32 -1.58
N LYS A 35 -13.02 -2.58 -2.84
CA LYS A 35 -13.82 -3.44 -3.73
C LYS A 35 -13.29 -4.87 -3.75
N LEU A 36 -11.97 -5.00 -3.84
CA LEU A 36 -11.29 -6.28 -4.04
C LEU A 36 -10.69 -6.83 -2.74
N GLY A 37 -10.56 -5.99 -1.70
CA GLY A 37 -9.82 -6.36 -0.49
C GLY A 37 -8.32 -6.50 -0.77
N ILE A 38 -7.65 -7.24 0.11
CA ILE A 38 -6.28 -7.70 -0.08
C ILE A 38 -6.12 -9.06 0.58
N ASP A 39 -5.35 -9.95 -0.02
CA ASP A 39 -5.02 -11.25 0.57
C ASP A 39 -3.72 -11.22 1.37
N LYS A 40 -3.53 -12.28 2.15
CA LYS A 40 -2.36 -12.49 3.00
C LYS A 40 -1.06 -12.51 2.19
N SER A 41 -1.05 -13.15 1.02
CA SER A 41 0.15 -13.35 0.21
C SER A 41 0.75 -12.02 -0.26
N HIS A 42 -0.09 -11.08 -0.70
CA HIS A 42 0.37 -9.73 -1.04
C HIS A 42 0.98 -9.01 0.16
N LEU A 43 0.31 -9.06 1.31
CA LEU A 43 0.81 -8.40 2.51
C LEU A 43 2.12 -9.03 3.01
N GLU A 44 2.25 -10.34 2.98
CA GLU A 44 3.49 -11.05 3.31
C GLU A 44 4.63 -10.61 2.40
N LYS A 45 4.40 -10.57 1.08
CA LYS A 45 5.37 -10.08 0.10
C LYS A 45 5.81 -8.65 0.40
N TRP A 46 4.88 -7.75 0.71
CA TRP A 46 5.19 -6.35 1.01
C TRP A 46 5.98 -6.20 2.31
N CYS A 47 5.57 -6.93 3.35
CA CYS A 47 6.23 -6.89 4.65
C CYS A 47 7.64 -7.48 4.57
N ASN A 48 7.85 -8.53 3.78
CA ASN A 48 9.17 -9.12 3.57
C ASN A 48 10.13 -8.17 2.84
N MET A 49 9.63 -7.30 1.95
CA MET A 49 10.47 -6.33 1.24
C MET A 49 10.72 -5.03 2.03
N HIS A 50 9.75 -4.54 2.81
CA HIS A 50 9.82 -3.19 3.41
C HIS A 50 9.68 -3.13 4.93
N THR A 51 9.33 -4.23 5.60
CA THR A 51 8.79 -4.34 6.98
C THR A 51 7.33 -3.95 7.11
N TRP A 52 6.61 -4.65 8.00
CA TRP A 52 5.19 -4.43 8.24
C TRP A 52 4.88 -3.02 8.78
N GLN A 53 5.81 -2.39 9.51
CA GLN A 53 5.64 -1.01 10.00
C GLN A 53 5.63 0.02 8.86
N LYS A 54 6.28 -0.27 7.73
CA LYS A 54 6.19 0.58 6.53
C LYS A 54 4.91 0.34 5.74
N VAL A 55 4.41 -0.89 5.73
CA VAL A 55 3.19 -1.29 5.01
C VAL A 55 1.93 -0.83 5.75
N LEU A 56 1.91 -0.97 7.07
CA LEU A 56 0.84 -0.45 7.93
C LEU A 56 0.98 1.07 8.06
N ASN A 57 -0.11 1.80 7.81
CA ASN A 57 -0.12 3.24 7.98
C ASN A 57 -0.32 3.63 9.46
N GLN A 58 0.73 3.49 10.27
CA GLN A 58 0.71 3.83 11.69
C GLN A 58 0.44 5.33 11.95
N SER A 59 0.80 6.20 11.02
CA SER A 59 0.48 7.63 11.09
C SER A 59 -0.95 7.95 10.61
N GLY A 60 -1.65 6.98 10.02
CA GLY A 60 -2.96 7.15 9.42
C GLY A 60 -4.08 7.25 10.45
N MET A 61 -5.14 7.97 10.08
CA MET A 61 -6.32 8.13 10.95
C MET A 61 -6.95 6.79 11.34
N MET A 62 -6.95 5.80 10.44
CA MET A 62 -7.53 4.48 10.74
C MET A 62 -6.77 3.75 11.85
N TRP A 63 -5.43 3.77 11.81
CA TRP A 63 -4.63 3.22 12.90
C TRP A 63 -4.81 4.03 14.20
N ARG A 64 -4.79 5.37 14.11
CA ARG A 64 -4.98 6.23 15.29
C ARG A 64 -6.32 6.00 15.99
N LYS A 65 -7.40 5.79 15.21
CA LYS A 65 -8.76 5.50 15.71
C LYS A 65 -8.98 4.05 16.12
N ALA A 66 -8.05 3.14 15.83
CA ALA A 66 -8.16 1.76 16.26
C ALA A 66 -8.20 1.69 17.80
N SER A 67 -9.03 0.78 18.32
CA SER A 67 -9.15 0.52 19.76
C SER A 67 -7.80 0.14 20.37
N PRO A 68 -7.56 0.42 21.66
CA PRO A 68 -6.36 -0.01 22.37
C PRO A 68 -6.08 -1.51 22.18
N GLU A 69 -7.10 -2.34 22.37
CA GLU A 69 -7.01 -3.80 22.18
C GLU A 69 -6.55 -4.21 20.78
N ALA A 70 -7.01 -3.50 19.74
CA ALA A 70 -6.61 -3.77 18.37
C ALA A 70 -5.13 -3.40 18.14
N LYS A 71 -4.66 -2.34 18.78
CA LYS A 71 -3.24 -1.93 18.71
C LYS A 71 -2.34 -2.88 19.48
N GLU A 72 -2.76 -3.30 20.67
CA GLU A 72 -2.03 -4.25 21.52
C GLU A 72 -1.90 -5.64 20.88
N LYS A 73 -2.84 -6.02 20.00
CA LYS A 73 -2.74 -7.26 19.22
C LYS A 73 -1.68 -7.20 18.13
N VAL A 74 -1.33 -6.01 17.62
CA VAL A 74 -0.33 -5.86 16.54
C VAL A 74 1.06 -5.70 17.14
N ILE A 75 1.73 -6.82 17.34
CA ILE A 75 3.06 -6.90 17.96
C ILE A 75 4.15 -7.40 17.01
N ASP A 76 3.75 -8.00 15.89
CA ASP A 76 4.64 -8.60 14.91
C ASP A 76 4.07 -8.53 13.49
N GLN A 77 4.80 -9.08 12.52
CA GLN A 77 4.36 -9.12 11.13
C GLN A 77 3.06 -9.91 10.94
N ALA A 78 2.91 -11.05 11.61
CA ALA A 78 1.75 -11.93 11.43
C ALA A 78 0.47 -11.22 11.89
N SER A 79 0.48 -10.68 13.10
CA SER A 79 -0.62 -9.90 13.68
C SER A 79 -0.91 -8.61 12.91
N ALA A 80 0.12 -7.93 12.39
CA ALA A 80 -0.07 -6.77 11.51
C ALA A 80 -0.80 -7.14 10.21
N ILE A 81 -0.46 -8.28 9.62
CA ILE A 81 -1.09 -8.76 8.39
C ILE A 81 -2.56 -9.10 8.65
N GLU A 82 -2.88 -9.81 9.72
CA GLU A 82 -4.27 -10.08 10.10
C GLU A 82 -5.08 -8.80 10.29
N TYR A 83 -4.49 -7.80 10.96
CA TYR A 83 -5.12 -6.49 11.12
C TYR A 83 -5.34 -5.79 9.77
N MET A 84 -4.38 -5.83 8.85
CA MET A 84 -4.50 -5.22 7.53
C MET A 84 -5.53 -5.91 6.62
N ILE A 85 -5.71 -7.22 6.74
CA ILE A 85 -6.75 -7.98 6.02
C ILE A 85 -8.13 -7.53 6.50
N THR A 86 -8.34 -7.46 7.82
CA THR A 86 -9.62 -7.03 8.40
C THR A 86 -9.89 -5.54 8.18
N THR A 87 -8.84 -4.72 8.10
CA THR A 87 -8.93 -3.27 7.92
C THR A 87 -8.04 -2.78 6.77
N PRO A 88 -8.37 -3.05 5.48
CA PRO A 88 -7.50 -2.69 4.35
C PRO A 88 -7.23 -1.19 4.21
N THR A 89 -8.13 -0.34 4.74
CA THR A 89 -7.95 1.12 4.72
C THR A 89 -6.83 1.63 5.64
N SER A 90 -6.32 0.77 6.53
CA SER A 90 -5.15 1.02 7.38
C SER A 90 -3.82 0.79 6.66
N ILE A 91 -3.82 0.17 5.48
CA ILE A 91 -2.62 -0.04 4.68
C ILE A 91 -2.17 1.30 4.09
N LYS A 92 -0.85 1.51 4.02
CA LYS A 92 -0.24 2.68 3.41
C LYS A 92 -0.56 2.70 1.92
N ARG A 93 -0.75 3.89 1.36
CA ARG A 93 -1.25 4.07 0.00
C ARG A 93 -0.62 5.29 -0.68
N PRO A 94 -0.37 5.23 -1.99
CA PRO A 94 -0.45 4.04 -2.85
C PRO A 94 0.64 3.00 -2.50
N ILE A 95 0.41 1.73 -2.82
CA ILE A 95 1.49 0.75 -2.97
C ILE A 95 1.57 0.44 -4.45
N ILE A 96 2.78 0.44 -5.03
CA ILE A 96 2.98 0.08 -6.43
C ILE A 96 3.85 -1.16 -6.47
N GLU A 97 3.38 -2.15 -7.20
CA GLU A 97 4.19 -3.29 -7.62
C GLU A 97 4.49 -3.16 -9.10
N SER A 98 5.76 -3.22 -9.45
CA SER A 98 6.21 -3.26 -10.85
C SER A 98 7.36 -4.26 -10.96
N ASP A 99 7.12 -5.32 -11.72
CA ASP A 99 8.04 -6.46 -11.87
C ASP A 99 8.49 -7.01 -10.49
N SER A 100 9.77 -6.85 -10.12
CA SER A 100 10.32 -7.28 -8.81
C SER A 100 10.48 -6.14 -7.80
N LYS A 101 9.95 -4.95 -8.09
CA LYS A 101 10.06 -3.77 -7.22
C LYS A 101 8.72 -3.45 -6.58
N ILE A 102 8.78 -3.04 -5.32
CA ILE A 102 7.62 -2.59 -4.55
C ILE A 102 7.91 -1.20 -4.01
N VAL A 103 6.98 -0.28 -4.19
CA VAL A 103 7.07 1.11 -3.72
C VAL A 103 5.93 1.38 -2.79
N ILE A 104 6.22 1.99 -1.66
CA ILE A 104 5.21 2.38 -0.69
C ILE A 104 5.15 3.90 -0.62
N GLY A 105 3.98 4.44 -0.94
CA GLY A 105 3.71 5.87 -1.03
C GLY A 105 3.99 6.45 -2.42
N PHE A 106 3.91 7.77 -2.50
CA PHE A 106 4.22 8.53 -3.70
C PHE A 106 5.50 9.34 -3.45
N ASN A 107 6.55 9.03 -4.20
CA ASN A 107 7.76 9.84 -4.30
C ASN A 107 8.16 9.88 -5.79
N PRO A 108 8.13 11.06 -6.44
CA PRO A 108 8.46 11.18 -7.87
C PRO A 108 9.89 10.75 -8.20
N GLU A 109 10.86 10.96 -7.30
CA GLU A 109 12.26 10.54 -7.50
C GLU A 109 12.38 9.01 -7.49
N SER A 110 11.71 8.36 -6.55
CA SER A 110 11.65 6.89 -6.51
C SER A 110 10.94 6.33 -7.74
N TYR A 111 9.90 7.00 -8.22
CA TYR A 111 9.17 6.54 -9.41
C TYR A 111 10.02 6.69 -10.67
N ALA A 112 10.74 7.81 -10.82
CA ALA A 112 11.69 8.01 -11.91
C ALA A 112 12.80 6.94 -11.92
N THR A 113 13.29 6.50 -10.76
CA THR A 113 14.30 5.43 -10.65
C THR A 113 13.75 4.04 -11.01
N ILE A 114 12.43 3.88 -10.98
CA ILE A 114 11.77 2.58 -11.14
C ILE A 114 11.22 2.42 -12.56
N PHE A 115 10.73 3.51 -13.14
CA PHE A 115 10.07 3.53 -14.44
C PHE A 115 10.84 4.31 -15.53
N GLY A 116 11.88 5.06 -15.15
CA GLY A 116 12.83 5.67 -16.08
C GLY A 116 14.00 4.74 -16.37
#